data_AF-A0A956CSZ9-F1
#
_entry.id   AF-A0A956CSZ9-F1
#
_cell.length_a   1.000
_cell.length_b   1.000
_cell.length_c   1.000
_cell.angle_alpha   90.00
_cell.angle_beta   90.00
_cell.angle_gamma   90.00
#
_symmetry.space_group_name_H-M   'P 1'
#
loop_
_entity.id
_entity.type
_entity.pdbx_description
1 polymer ?
#
loop_
_entity_poly.entity_id
_entity_poly.type
_entity_poly.pdbx_seq_one_letter_code
_entity_poly.pdbx_strand_id
1 'polypeptide(L)'
;MDRIEDPELLARIKGFFGQEGRHGHEHERANKILERHGYDLSGFLDLYQKWAFDFLERKFPPVLRLSTTVACEHFTAIFAHNALTKDFVEGAHPLMQQLIRWHACEEIEHKSVAFDVLQEVDPRYSVRIAGLVIATTQLVGWWMVATRMLVEQEGLTKEEIRRYRADAKRLRQQGGGLDLEVIRTAFVEYLRPGFHPDQRDDYALAKDYLASIGEV
;
A
#
# COMPACT_ATOMS: atom_id res chain seq x y z
N MET A 1 -14.62 17.14 3.77
CA MET A 1 -14.36 17.73 5.10
C MET A 1 -15.64 18.33 5.67
N ASP A 2 -16.50 18.95 4.87
CA ASP A 2 -17.76 19.60 5.29
C ASP A 2 -18.80 18.69 5.98
N ARG A 3 -18.56 17.38 6.05
CA ARG A 3 -19.41 16.38 6.70
C ARG A 3 -18.80 15.80 7.98
N ILE A 4 -17.62 16.27 8.37
CA ILE A 4 -16.86 15.81 9.54
C ILE A 4 -16.95 16.91 10.60
N GLU A 5 -17.50 16.58 11.77
CA GLU A 5 -17.68 17.53 12.87
C GLU A 5 -16.59 17.41 13.93
N ASP A 6 -15.93 16.24 14.03
CA ASP A 6 -14.86 16.01 15.00
C ASP A 6 -13.58 16.82 14.66
N PRO A 7 -13.19 17.78 15.52
CA PRO A 7 -11.98 18.58 15.30
C PRO A 7 -10.69 17.76 15.34
N GLU A 8 -10.65 16.66 16.10
CA GLU A 8 -9.46 15.79 16.17
C GLU A 8 -9.30 15.02 14.86
N LEU A 9 -10.39 14.42 14.35
CA LEU A 9 -10.38 13.79 13.04
C LEU A 9 -10.06 14.78 11.92
N LEU A 10 -10.57 16.01 11.95
CA LEU A 10 -10.20 17.06 10.99
C LEU A 10 -8.70 17.38 11.00
N ALA A 11 -8.08 17.41 12.18
CA ALA A 11 -6.63 17.61 12.31
C ALA A 11 -5.85 16.43 11.70
N ARG A 12 -6.26 15.19 12.01
CA ARG A 12 -5.65 13.97 11.45
C ARG A 12 -5.79 13.91 9.93
N ILE A 13 -6.95 14.25 9.38
CA ILE A 13 -7.17 14.34 7.92
C ILE A 13 -6.20 15.34 7.29
N LYS A 14 -5.98 16.52 7.90
CA LYS A 14 -5.03 17.51 7.36
C LYS A 14 -3.59 16.98 7.38
N GLY A 15 -3.20 16.28 8.44
CA GLY A 15 -1.91 15.59 8.53
C GLY A 15 -1.74 14.55 7.42
N PHE A 16 -2.74 13.68 7.27
CA PHE A 16 -2.82 12.67 6.21
C PHE A 16 -2.62 13.29 4.82
N PHE A 17 -3.36 14.35 4.47
CA PHE A 17 -3.20 15.03 3.18
C PHE A 17 -1.80 15.59 2.95
N GLY A 18 -1.15 16.12 3.99
CA GLY A 18 0.21 16.66 3.90
C GLY A 18 1.26 15.57 3.67
N GLN A 19 1.15 14.44 4.37
CA GLN A 19 2.02 13.28 4.22
C GLN A 19 1.82 12.62 2.86
N GLU A 20 0.57 12.40 2.45
CA GLU A 20 0.23 11.73 1.19
C GLU A 20 0.76 12.48 -0.05
N GLY A 21 0.83 13.80 0.01
CA GLY A 21 1.47 14.60 -1.06
C GLY A 21 2.98 14.34 -1.19
N ARG A 22 3.68 14.14 -0.07
CA ARG A 22 5.12 13.79 -0.08
C ARG A 22 5.33 12.34 -0.49
N HIS A 23 4.49 11.46 0.01
CA HIS A 23 4.47 10.05 -0.36
C HIS A 23 4.31 9.87 -1.88
N GLY A 24 3.31 10.52 -2.49
CA GLY A 24 3.14 10.51 -3.94
C GLY A 24 4.35 11.05 -4.72
N HIS A 25 5.03 12.07 -4.19
CA HIS A 25 6.24 12.61 -4.81
C HIS A 25 7.40 11.60 -4.84
N GLU A 26 7.62 10.84 -3.75
CA GLU A 26 8.69 9.83 -3.72
C GLU A 26 8.38 8.65 -4.65
N HIS A 27 7.11 8.28 -4.84
CA HIS A 27 6.71 7.33 -5.87
C HIS A 27 7.04 7.81 -7.28
N GLU A 28 6.76 9.07 -7.60
CA GLU A 28 7.13 9.65 -8.90
C GLU A 28 8.65 9.66 -9.11
N ARG A 29 9.41 9.95 -8.04
CA ARG A 29 10.86 9.91 -8.07
C ARG A 29 11.39 8.49 -8.30
N ALA A 30 10.80 7.48 -7.68
CA ALA A 30 11.15 6.07 -7.90
C ALA A 30 10.92 5.66 -9.36
N ASN A 31 9.80 6.08 -9.96
CA ASN A 31 9.53 5.85 -11.39
C ASN A 31 10.61 6.49 -12.28
N LYS A 32 10.98 7.75 -12.02
CA LYS A 32 12.06 8.43 -12.75
C LYS A 32 13.43 7.75 -12.59
N ILE A 33 13.68 7.09 -11.46
CA ILE A 33 14.90 6.29 -11.27
C ILE A 33 14.87 5.09 -12.20
N LEU A 34 13.77 4.33 -12.23
CA LEU A 34 13.62 3.18 -13.14
C LEU A 34 13.79 3.60 -14.61
N GLU A 35 13.18 4.72 -15.02
CA GLU A 35 13.36 5.26 -16.39
C GLU A 35 14.83 5.58 -16.71
N ARG A 36 15.56 6.19 -15.76
CA ARG A 36 17.00 6.44 -15.92
C ARG A 36 17.83 5.16 -16.01
N HIS A 37 17.34 4.06 -15.47
CA HIS A 37 17.96 2.73 -15.59
C HIS A 37 17.54 1.98 -16.86
N GLY A 38 16.74 2.60 -17.73
CA GLY A 38 16.37 2.05 -19.04
C GLY A 38 15.03 1.31 -19.08
N TYR A 39 14.25 1.34 -18.00
CA TYR A 39 12.90 0.78 -18.01
C TYR A 39 11.91 1.76 -18.64
N ASP A 40 11.12 1.29 -19.60
CA ASP A 40 9.97 2.01 -20.13
C ASP A 40 8.74 1.74 -19.26
N LEU A 41 8.26 2.78 -18.59
CA LEU A 41 7.05 2.74 -17.75
C LEU A 41 5.84 3.39 -18.43
N SER A 42 6.02 4.01 -19.59
CA SER A 42 5.04 4.94 -20.19
C SER A 42 3.68 4.26 -20.44
N GLY A 43 3.68 3.06 -21.01
CA GLY A 43 2.46 2.30 -21.27
C GLY A 43 1.72 1.87 -20.00
N PHE A 44 2.46 1.54 -18.94
CA PHE A 44 1.87 1.22 -17.64
C PHE A 44 1.26 2.45 -16.98
N LEU A 45 1.99 3.58 -16.96
CA LEU A 45 1.52 4.82 -16.35
C LEU A 45 0.31 5.39 -17.09
N ASP A 46 0.28 5.34 -18.42
CA ASP A 46 -0.89 5.75 -19.22
C ASP A 46 -2.11 4.87 -18.94
N LEU A 47 -1.92 3.54 -18.84
CA LEU A 47 -3.00 2.62 -18.49
C LEU A 47 -3.53 2.88 -17.07
N TYR A 48 -2.63 3.10 -16.11
CA TYR A 48 -2.99 3.45 -14.74
C TYR A 48 -3.76 4.77 -14.70
N GLN A 49 -3.29 5.80 -15.40
CA GLN A 49 -3.92 7.11 -15.44
C GLN A 49 -5.35 7.04 -15.99
N LYS A 50 -5.55 6.35 -17.12
CA LYS A 50 -6.88 6.14 -17.71
C LYS A 50 -7.83 5.40 -16.78
N TRP A 51 -7.31 4.41 -16.05
CA TRP A 51 -8.13 3.64 -15.14
C TRP A 51 -8.48 4.43 -13.87
N ALA A 52 -7.49 5.03 -13.20
CA ALA A 52 -7.66 5.71 -11.93
C ALA A 52 -8.44 7.03 -12.09
N PHE A 53 -8.01 7.90 -13.00
CA PHE A 53 -8.54 9.25 -13.13
C PHE A 53 -9.67 9.35 -14.16
N ASP A 54 -9.56 8.69 -15.32
CA ASP A 54 -10.60 8.82 -16.35
C ASP A 54 -11.81 7.90 -16.11
N PHE A 55 -11.60 6.76 -15.44
CA PHE A 55 -12.67 5.80 -15.17
C PHE A 55 -13.13 5.82 -13.72
N LEU A 56 -12.30 5.41 -12.75
CA LEU A 56 -12.70 5.30 -11.34
C LEU A 56 -13.18 6.61 -10.77
N GLU A 57 -12.37 7.67 -10.87
CA GLU A 57 -12.70 8.97 -10.28
C GLU A 57 -14.03 9.53 -10.81
N ARG A 58 -14.29 9.34 -12.10
CA ARG A 58 -15.47 9.88 -12.78
C ARG A 58 -16.72 9.04 -12.64
N LYS A 59 -16.58 7.71 -12.56
CA LYS A 59 -17.70 6.77 -12.62
C LYS A 59 -18.12 6.25 -11.25
N PHE A 60 -17.22 6.22 -10.28
CA PHE A 60 -17.52 5.63 -8.97
C PHE A 60 -18.09 6.69 -8.02
N PRO A 61 -19.17 6.36 -7.29
CA PRO A 61 -19.70 7.23 -6.24
C PRO A 61 -18.60 7.65 -5.25
N PRO A 62 -18.60 8.90 -4.75
CA PRO A 62 -17.58 9.38 -3.81
C PRO A 62 -17.37 8.47 -2.60
N VAL A 63 -18.46 7.87 -2.08
CA VAL A 63 -18.40 6.95 -0.95
C VAL A 63 -17.68 5.64 -1.28
N LEU A 64 -17.83 5.11 -2.50
CA LEU A 64 -17.08 3.92 -2.91
C LEU A 64 -15.60 4.24 -3.14
N ARG A 65 -15.28 5.44 -3.65
CA ARG A 65 -13.89 5.90 -3.76
C ARG A 65 -13.21 5.98 -2.39
N LEU A 66 -13.88 6.61 -1.42
CA LEU A 66 -13.41 6.65 -0.03
C LEU A 66 -13.24 5.24 0.54
N SER A 67 -14.24 4.37 0.39
CA SER A 67 -14.17 2.98 0.87
C SER A 67 -13.02 2.18 0.21
N THR A 68 -12.75 2.43 -1.07
CA THR A 68 -11.57 1.86 -1.75
C THR A 68 -10.28 2.38 -1.14
N THR A 69 -10.16 3.68 -0.85
CA THR A 69 -9.01 4.24 -0.13
C THR A 69 -8.83 3.56 1.22
N VAL A 70 -9.88 3.44 2.04
CA VAL A 70 -9.81 2.74 3.34
C VAL A 70 -9.25 1.32 3.21
N ALA A 71 -9.65 0.59 2.17
CA ALA A 71 -9.13 -0.74 1.94
C ALA A 71 -7.68 -0.74 1.44
N CYS A 72 -7.26 0.24 0.64
CA CYS A 72 -5.86 0.42 0.25
C CYS A 72 -4.99 0.69 1.48
N GLU A 73 -5.35 1.67 2.31
CA GLU A 73 -4.67 2.01 3.59
C GLU A 73 -4.54 0.79 4.50
N HIS A 74 -5.59 -0.03 4.57
CA HIS A 74 -5.52 -1.28 5.33
C HIS A 74 -4.43 -2.18 4.76
N PHE A 75 -4.43 -2.46 3.45
CA PHE A 75 -3.43 -3.35 2.84
C PHE A 75 -2.00 -2.81 2.98
N THR A 76 -1.79 -1.51 2.73
CA THR A 76 -0.49 -0.88 2.83
C THR A 76 0.02 -0.87 4.27
N ALA A 77 -0.84 -0.66 5.27
CA ALA A 77 -0.48 -0.85 6.69
C ALA A 77 -0.05 -2.29 7.02
N ILE A 78 -0.65 -3.31 6.38
CA ILE A 78 -0.21 -4.70 6.55
C ILE A 78 1.17 -4.95 5.92
N PHE A 79 1.42 -4.37 4.75
CA PHE A 79 2.73 -4.45 4.11
C PHE A 79 3.78 -3.67 4.91
N ALA A 80 3.40 -2.53 5.48
CA ALA A 80 4.23 -1.73 6.36
C ALA A 80 4.64 -2.50 7.61
N HIS A 81 3.69 -3.16 8.27
CA HIS A 81 3.99 -4.05 9.39
C HIS A 81 5.02 -5.13 9.00
N ASN A 82 4.86 -5.74 7.82
CA ASN A 82 5.86 -6.69 7.32
C ASN A 82 7.22 -6.02 7.08
N ALA A 83 7.26 -4.79 6.57
CA ALA A 83 8.49 -4.10 6.19
C ALA A 83 9.33 -3.71 7.41
N LEU A 84 8.67 -3.50 8.55
CA LEU A 84 9.30 -3.16 9.81
C LEU A 84 9.64 -4.38 10.67
N THR A 85 8.99 -5.53 10.45
CA THR A 85 9.18 -6.74 11.29
C THR A 85 9.91 -7.88 10.59
N LYS A 86 10.04 -7.85 9.26
CA LYS A 86 10.65 -8.93 8.47
C LYS A 86 11.78 -8.39 7.60
N ASP A 87 12.72 -9.27 7.32
CA ASP A 87 13.90 -8.99 6.49
C ASP A 87 13.61 -8.95 4.98
N PHE A 88 12.36 -8.72 4.56
CA PHE A 88 12.03 -8.83 3.13
C PHE A 88 12.62 -7.68 2.30
N VAL A 89 12.92 -6.55 2.93
CA VAL A 89 13.59 -5.42 2.27
C VAL A 89 15.13 -5.56 2.28
N GLU A 90 15.72 -6.50 3.03
CA GLU A 90 17.17 -6.61 3.19
C GLU A 90 17.91 -6.91 1.88
N GLY A 91 17.23 -7.52 0.89
CA GLY A 91 17.79 -7.74 -0.44
C GLY A 91 17.81 -6.50 -1.34
N ALA A 92 17.18 -5.39 -0.93
CA ALA A 92 17.12 -4.16 -1.70
C ALA A 92 18.32 -3.24 -1.41
N HIS A 93 18.59 -2.30 -2.33
CA HIS A 93 19.60 -1.26 -2.13
C HIS A 93 19.30 -0.44 -0.86
N PRO A 94 20.29 -0.04 -0.04
CA PRO A 94 20.05 0.62 1.25
C PRO A 94 19.09 1.82 1.20
N LEU A 95 19.21 2.68 0.18
CA LEU A 95 18.29 3.80 -0.03
C LEU A 95 16.84 3.36 -0.28
N MET A 96 16.64 2.24 -0.99
CA MET A 96 15.31 1.67 -1.21
C MET A 96 14.75 1.08 0.08
N GLN A 97 15.59 0.45 0.90
CA GLN A 97 15.17 -0.03 2.22
C GLN A 97 14.70 1.13 3.10
N GLN A 98 15.46 2.23 3.13
CA GLN A 98 15.09 3.42 3.89
C GLN A 98 13.77 4.01 3.38
N LEU A 99 13.61 4.16 2.07
CA LEU A 99 12.38 4.65 1.47
C LEU A 99 11.17 3.77 1.84
N ILE A 100 11.29 2.45 1.71
CA ILE A 100 10.20 1.52 2.02
C ILE A 100 9.84 1.56 3.50
N ARG A 101 10.82 1.62 4.40
CA ARG A 101 10.55 1.66 5.84
C ARG A 101 9.99 3.00 6.31
N TRP A 102 10.47 4.12 5.75
CA TRP A 102 9.87 5.43 6.00
C TRP A 102 8.40 5.47 5.53
N HIS A 103 8.13 5.03 4.30
CA HIS A 103 6.78 4.93 3.76
C HIS A 103 5.93 4.00 4.63
N ALA A 104 6.45 2.85 5.06
CA ALA A 104 5.75 1.96 5.98
C ALA A 104 5.32 2.65 7.29
N CYS A 105 6.11 3.57 7.83
CA CYS A 105 5.70 4.35 8.99
C CYS A 105 4.51 5.25 8.70
N GLU A 106 4.51 5.98 7.57
CA GLU A 106 3.38 6.82 7.17
C GLU A 106 2.09 5.98 7.02
N GLU A 107 2.14 4.82 6.36
CA GLU A 107 0.97 3.95 6.17
C GLU A 107 0.39 3.41 7.50
N ILE A 108 1.25 3.13 8.49
CA ILE A 108 0.79 2.74 9.83
C ILE A 108 0.09 3.91 10.54
N GLU A 109 0.58 5.14 10.38
CA GLU A 109 -0.05 6.35 10.90
C GLU A 109 -1.40 6.64 10.21
N HIS A 110 -1.52 6.30 8.93
CA HIS A 110 -2.70 6.58 8.11
C HIS A 110 -3.85 5.59 8.30
N LYS A 111 -3.54 4.34 8.68
CA LYS A 111 -4.46 3.19 8.61
C LYS A 111 -5.87 3.43 9.15
N SER A 112 -6.04 4.21 10.23
CA SER A 112 -7.36 4.49 10.82
C SER A 112 -7.97 5.79 10.35
N VAL A 113 -7.20 6.76 9.84
CA VAL A 113 -7.71 8.08 9.45
C VAL A 113 -8.78 7.97 8.37
N ALA A 114 -8.51 7.25 7.28
CA ALA A 114 -9.49 7.07 6.22
C ALA A 114 -10.70 6.25 6.69
N PHE A 115 -10.48 5.27 7.56
CA PHE A 115 -11.53 4.42 8.13
C PHE A 115 -12.51 5.24 8.97
N ASP A 116 -12.00 6.11 9.84
CA ASP A 116 -12.81 6.96 10.72
C ASP A 116 -13.68 7.92 9.90
N VAL A 117 -13.12 8.49 8.83
CA VAL A 117 -13.88 9.30 7.86
C VAL A 117 -15.00 8.49 7.21
N LEU A 118 -14.75 7.23 6.84
CA LEU A 118 -15.79 6.36 6.29
C LEU A 118 -16.88 6.06 7.32
N GLN A 119 -16.54 5.84 8.60
CA GLN A 119 -17.55 5.62 9.64
C GLN A 119 -18.46 6.82 9.86
N GLU A 120 -17.94 8.04 9.77
CA GLU A 120 -18.77 9.26 9.86
C GLU A 120 -19.62 9.49 8.60
N VAL A 121 -19.06 9.24 7.41
CA VAL A 121 -19.72 9.53 6.14
C VAL A 121 -20.74 8.45 5.75
N ASP A 122 -20.38 7.18 5.93
CA ASP A 122 -21.20 6.02 5.57
C ASP A 122 -20.72 4.74 6.28
N PRO A 123 -21.25 4.42 7.48
CA PRO A 123 -20.79 3.28 8.28
C PRO A 123 -21.29 1.92 7.76
N ARG A 124 -21.92 1.86 6.58
CA ARG A 124 -22.52 0.62 6.09
C ARG A 124 -21.42 -0.40 5.78
N TYR A 125 -21.52 -1.57 6.44
CA TYR A 125 -20.64 -2.71 6.20
C TYR A 125 -20.55 -3.09 4.72
N SER A 126 -21.67 -3.07 3.99
CA SER A 126 -21.69 -3.38 2.55
C SER A 126 -20.84 -2.41 1.71
N VAL A 127 -20.81 -1.12 2.07
CA VAL A 127 -19.98 -0.11 1.40
C VAL A 127 -18.50 -0.41 1.67
N ARG A 128 -18.15 -0.74 2.91
CA ARG A 128 -16.79 -1.14 3.30
C ARG A 128 -16.31 -2.36 2.50
N ILE A 129 -17.14 -3.40 2.41
CA ILE A 129 -16.80 -4.61 1.65
C ILE A 129 -16.72 -4.36 0.14
N ALA A 130 -17.58 -3.51 -0.42
CA ALA A 130 -17.48 -3.12 -1.82
C ALA A 130 -16.13 -2.45 -2.12
N GLY A 131 -15.68 -1.54 -1.25
CA GLY A 131 -14.36 -0.91 -1.33
C GLY A 131 -13.22 -1.92 -1.29
N LEU A 132 -13.29 -2.89 -0.36
CA LEU A 132 -12.32 -3.98 -0.26
C LEU A 132 -12.17 -4.78 -1.56
N VAL A 133 -13.28 -5.16 -2.19
CA VAL A 133 -13.26 -5.93 -3.45
C VAL A 133 -12.59 -5.14 -4.57
N ILE A 134 -12.92 -3.85 -4.67
CA ILE A 134 -12.33 -2.94 -5.66
C ILE A 134 -10.83 -2.77 -5.41
N ALA A 135 -10.42 -2.46 -4.17
CA ALA A 135 -9.02 -2.28 -3.79
C ALA A 135 -8.20 -3.55 -4.04
N THR A 136 -8.70 -4.71 -3.62
CA THR A 136 -8.03 -6.01 -3.80
C THR A 136 -7.79 -6.31 -5.28
N THR A 137 -8.81 -6.11 -6.12
CA THR A 137 -8.72 -6.37 -7.56
C THR A 137 -7.68 -5.45 -8.21
N GLN A 138 -7.65 -4.18 -7.83
CA GLN A 138 -6.71 -3.21 -8.37
C GLN A 138 -5.28 -3.45 -7.90
N LEU A 139 -5.05 -3.62 -6.60
CA LEU A 139 -3.70 -3.85 -6.07
C LEU A 139 -3.08 -5.11 -6.67
N VAL A 140 -3.84 -6.21 -6.72
CA VAL A 140 -3.37 -7.46 -7.35
C VAL A 140 -3.19 -7.28 -8.86
N GLY A 141 -4.12 -6.61 -9.53
CA GLY A 141 -4.04 -6.32 -10.96
C GLY A 141 -2.80 -5.52 -11.32
N TRP A 142 -2.59 -4.38 -10.67
CA TRP A 142 -1.45 -3.50 -10.91
C TRP A 142 -0.12 -4.14 -10.54
N TRP A 143 -0.06 -4.89 -9.45
CA TRP A 143 1.11 -5.69 -9.10
C TRP A 143 1.48 -6.62 -10.27
N MET A 144 0.52 -7.41 -10.76
CA MET A 144 0.76 -8.38 -11.83
C MET A 144 1.20 -7.70 -13.13
N VAL A 145 0.54 -6.61 -13.52
CA VAL A 145 0.87 -5.86 -14.73
C VAL A 145 2.26 -5.23 -14.62
N ALA A 146 2.56 -4.55 -13.52
CA ALA A 146 3.88 -3.93 -13.29
C ALA A 146 5.00 -4.98 -13.23
N THR A 147 4.79 -6.07 -12.50
CA THR A 147 5.77 -7.18 -12.42
C THR A 147 6.02 -7.78 -13.80
N ARG A 148 4.96 -8.04 -14.57
CA ARG A 148 5.09 -8.56 -15.93
C ARG A 148 5.86 -7.59 -16.82
N MET A 149 5.48 -6.31 -16.82
CA MET A 149 6.14 -5.26 -17.59
C MET A 149 7.64 -5.20 -17.29
N LEU A 150 8.04 -5.20 -16.01
CA LEU A 150 9.46 -5.16 -15.62
C LEU A 150 10.20 -6.44 -16.06
N VAL A 151 9.63 -7.61 -15.78
CA VAL A 151 10.25 -8.91 -16.13
C VAL A 151 10.38 -9.11 -17.64
N GLU A 152 9.45 -8.59 -18.45
CA GLU A 152 9.54 -8.67 -19.92
C GLU A 152 10.68 -7.82 -20.47
N GLN A 153 11.00 -6.69 -19.83
CA GLN A 153 12.10 -5.80 -20.25
C GLN A 153 13.48 -6.34 -19.88
N GLU A 154 13.57 -7.25 -18.91
CA GLU A 154 14.82 -7.94 -18.55
C GLU A 154 15.30 -8.94 -19.62
N GLY A 155 14.43 -9.33 -20.57
CA GLY A 155 14.80 -10.30 -21.60
C GLY A 155 15.17 -11.70 -21.06
N LEU A 156 14.68 -12.05 -19.88
CA LEU A 156 15.07 -13.29 -19.18
C LEU A 156 14.73 -14.55 -19.99
N THR A 157 15.65 -15.50 -19.98
CA THR A 157 15.41 -16.84 -20.53
C THR A 157 14.42 -17.63 -19.67
N LYS A 158 13.80 -18.66 -20.26
CA LYS A 158 12.92 -19.59 -19.51
C LYS A 158 13.64 -20.26 -18.33
N GLU A 159 14.94 -20.47 -18.43
CA GLU A 159 15.74 -21.07 -17.37
C GLU A 159 15.95 -20.12 -16.20
N GLU A 160 16.25 -18.86 -16.47
CA GLU A 160 16.37 -17.82 -15.44
C GLU A 160 15.06 -17.59 -14.72
N ILE A 161 13.94 -17.54 -15.44
CA ILE A 161 12.61 -17.45 -14.83
C ILE A 161 12.34 -18.63 -13.89
N ARG A 162 12.71 -19.86 -14.29
CA ARG A 162 12.58 -21.04 -13.41
C ARG A 162 13.47 -20.92 -12.18
N ARG A 163 14.70 -20.44 -12.33
CA ARG A 163 15.65 -20.19 -11.23
C ARG A 163 15.09 -19.17 -10.25
N TYR A 164 14.66 -18.00 -10.71
CA TYR A 164 14.07 -16.97 -9.84
C TYR A 164 12.83 -17.45 -9.09
N ARG A 165 11.96 -18.25 -9.74
CA ARG A 165 10.81 -18.87 -9.06
C ARG A 165 11.24 -19.85 -7.98
N ALA A 166 12.29 -20.64 -8.22
CA ALA A 166 12.84 -21.57 -7.24
C ALA A 166 13.48 -20.81 -6.06
N ASP A 167 14.21 -19.73 -6.34
CA ASP A 167 14.83 -18.86 -5.34
C ASP A 167 13.76 -18.17 -4.48
N ALA A 168 12.72 -17.60 -5.09
CA ALA A 168 11.60 -17.00 -4.37
C ALA A 168 10.86 -18.04 -3.49
N LYS A 169 10.68 -19.27 -3.98
CA LYS A 169 10.09 -20.36 -3.18
C LYS A 169 10.99 -20.73 -2.00
N ARG A 170 12.30 -20.81 -2.20
CA ARG A 170 13.28 -21.11 -1.14
C ARG A 170 13.30 -20.03 -0.07
N LEU A 171 13.35 -18.76 -0.48
CA LEU A 171 13.30 -17.61 0.42
C LEU A 171 12.05 -17.67 1.31
N ARG A 172 10.88 -17.93 0.71
CA ARG A 172 9.62 -18.10 1.45
C ARG A 172 9.65 -19.27 2.44
N GLN A 173 10.24 -20.40 2.07
CA GLN A 173 10.38 -21.56 2.96
C GLN A 173 11.32 -21.29 4.15
N GLN A 174 12.24 -20.34 4.01
CA GLN A 174 13.16 -19.90 5.05
C GLN A 174 12.57 -18.78 5.93
N GLY A 175 11.29 -18.41 5.73
CA GLY A 175 10.64 -17.33 6.46
C GLY A 175 10.95 -15.93 5.93
N GLY A 176 11.67 -15.81 4.81
CA GLY A 176 11.90 -14.55 4.13
C GLY A 176 10.75 -14.18 3.16
N GLY A 177 10.71 -12.93 2.73
CA GLY A 177 9.63 -12.39 1.90
C GLY A 177 8.41 -11.96 2.72
N LEU A 178 7.29 -11.72 2.04
CA LEU A 178 6.04 -11.33 2.70
C LEU A 178 5.49 -12.47 3.57
N ASP A 179 5.08 -12.14 4.79
CA ASP A 179 4.38 -13.07 5.67
C ASP A 179 2.92 -13.21 5.21
N LEU A 180 2.67 -14.25 4.42
CA LEU A 180 1.35 -14.53 3.86
C LEU A 180 0.30 -14.83 4.93
N GLU A 181 0.71 -15.28 6.12
CA GLU A 181 -0.23 -15.52 7.21
C GLU A 181 -0.66 -14.21 7.86
N VAL A 182 0.25 -13.24 7.99
CA VAL A 182 -0.08 -11.88 8.43
C VAL A 182 -1.06 -11.22 7.46
N ILE A 183 -0.82 -11.35 6.15
CA ILE A 183 -1.72 -10.83 5.09
C ILE A 183 -3.08 -11.51 5.16
N ARG A 184 -3.11 -12.85 5.23
CA ARG A 184 -4.35 -13.62 5.33
C ARG A 184 -5.15 -13.23 6.57
N THR A 185 -4.48 -13.15 7.73
CA THR A 185 -5.11 -12.79 9.00
C THR A 185 -5.72 -11.41 8.92
N ALA A 186 -4.98 -10.42 8.40
CA ALA A 186 -5.47 -9.06 8.24
C ALA A 186 -6.64 -8.95 7.26
N PHE A 187 -6.66 -9.76 6.20
CA PHE A 187 -7.80 -9.83 5.30
C PHE A 187 -9.05 -10.37 6.02
N VAL A 188 -8.90 -11.44 6.81
CA VAL A 188 -9.99 -12.00 7.63
C VAL A 188 -10.45 -11.02 8.70
N GLU A 189 -9.53 -10.26 9.31
CA GLU A 189 -9.84 -9.21 10.28
C GLU A 189 -10.73 -8.13 9.68
N TYR A 190 -10.40 -7.62 8.49
CA TYR A 190 -11.17 -6.57 7.80
C TYR A 190 -12.63 -6.98 7.52
N LEU A 191 -12.87 -8.27 7.28
CA LEU A 191 -14.20 -8.82 7.06
C LEU A 191 -15.07 -8.89 8.33
N ARG A 192 -14.51 -8.69 9.53
CA ARG A 192 -15.29 -8.75 10.77
C ARG A 192 -16.19 -7.51 10.90
N PRO A 193 -17.48 -7.63 11.28
CA PRO A 193 -18.35 -6.47 11.42
C PRO A 193 -17.79 -5.37 12.34
N GLY A 194 -17.23 -5.76 13.49
CA GLY A 194 -16.59 -4.85 14.46
C GLY A 194 -15.11 -4.56 14.20
N PHE A 195 -14.64 -4.72 12.96
CA PHE A 195 -13.27 -4.37 12.58
C PHE A 195 -12.99 -2.88 12.78
N HIS A 196 -11.80 -2.58 13.32
CA HIS A 196 -11.20 -1.25 13.31
C HIS A 196 -9.69 -1.39 13.07
N PRO A 197 -9.05 -0.57 12.21
CA PRO A 197 -7.61 -0.67 11.93
C PRO A 197 -6.72 -0.61 13.18
N ASP A 198 -7.09 0.20 14.18
CA ASP A 198 -6.36 0.31 15.45
C ASP A 198 -6.42 -0.93 16.35
N GLN A 199 -7.22 -1.95 16.02
CA GLN A 199 -7.16 -3.24 16.73
C GLN A 199 -5.80 -3.94 16.56
N ARG A 200 -5.05 -3.57 15.52
CA ARG A 200 -3.64 -3.94 15.40
C ARG A 200 -2.78 -2.82 15.96
N ASP A 201 -2.03 -3.13 17.01
CA ASP A 201 -1.13 -2.20 17.68
C ASP A 201 0.28 -2.27 17.07
N ASP A 202 0.48 -1.58 15.94
CA ASP A 202 1.76 -1.46 15.24
C ASP A 202 2.30 -0.02 15.21
N TYR A 203 1.65 0.94 15.89
CA TYR A 203 2.13 2.32 16.00
C TYR A 203 3.50 2.40 16.67
N ALA A 204 3.78 1.54 17.65
CA ALA A 204 5.09 1.46 18.30
C ALA A 204 6.20 1.12 17.29
N LEU A 205 5.93 0.24 16.32
CA LEU A 205 6.90 -0.13 15.30
C LEU A 205 7.31 1.07 14.44
N ALA A 206 6.33 1.86 14.02
CA ALA A 206 6.58 3.08 13.24
C ALA A 206 7.39 4.09 14.07
N LYS A 207 6.98 4.32 15.32
CA LYS A 207 7.66 5.25 16.22
C LYS A 207 9.11 4.86 16.48
N ASP A 208 9.37 3.58 16.76
CA ASP A 208 10.71 3.07 17.05
C ASP A 208 11.62 3.19 15.82
N TYR A 209 11.10 2.92 14.61
CA TYR A 209 11.86 3.10 13.38
C TYR A 209 12.20 4.57 13.11
N LEU A 210 11.23 5.47 13.19
CA LEU A 210 11.45 6.91 12.96
C LEU A 210 12.45 7.50 13.97
N ALA A 211 12.39 7.08 15.24
CA ALA A 211 13.38 7.46 16.24
C ALA A 211 14.79 6.94 15.89
N SER A 212 14.91 5.73 15.33
CA SER A 212 16.20 5.16 14.92
C SER A 212 16.90 5.93 13.79
N ILE A 213 16.13 6.67 12.98
CA ILE A 213 16.65 7.49 11.87
C ILE A 213 16.69 9.00 12.19
N GLY A 214 16.31 9.40 13.41
CA GLY A 214 16.39 10.79 13.88
C GLY A 214 15.26 11.70 13.40
N GLU A 215 14.11 11.13 13.03
CA GLU A 215 12.93 11.88 12.55
C GLU A 215 11.90 12.18 13.66
N VAL A 216 12.14 11.73 14.91
CA VAL A 216 11.28 11.94 16.10
C VAL A 216 12.11 12.33 17.32
#